data_AF-A0A936ID73-F1
#
_entry.id   AF-A0A936ID73-F1
#
_cell.length_a   1.000
_cell.length_b   1.000
_cell.length_c   1.000
_cell.angle_alpha   90.00
_cell.angle_beta   90.00
_cell.angle_gamma   90.00
#
_symmetry.space_group_name_H-M   'P 1'
#
loop_
_entity.id
_entity.type
_entity.pdbx_description
1 polymer ?
#
loop_
_entity_poly.entity_id
_entity_poly.type
_entity_poly.pdbx_seq_one_letter_code
_entity_poly.pdbx_strand_id
1 'polypeptide(L)'
;MLTFIARTFAVTVEVFLRRADSFGARYLSIQAAAAFLLILVWPAFWEGHSAEPMLVFLLLYWLALLRARICTAARVRRGGPQPHSLFNGAPLLQRFFRRTPEQRIKAGLEFLVVFLVGALLLPVSQPLGAYLMFAAFGAGATSGMSGALQHRRSLDLHDAFVEQRDAAEAFRRMRGE
;
A
#
# COMPACT_ATOMS: atom_id res chain seq x y z
N MET A 1 2.53 -8.66 14.85
CA MET A 1 1.05 -8.67 14.83
C MET A 1 0.47 -7.31 14.44
N LEU A 2 0.89 -6.20 15.07
CA LEU A 2 0.43 -4.84 14.75
C LEU A 2 0.59 -4.45 13.27
N THR A 3 1.73 -4.77 12.67
CA THR A 3 2.01 -4.52 11.24
C THR A 3 1.08 -5.27 10.29
N PHE A 4 0.62 -6.46 10.68
CA PHE A 4 -0.33 -7.24 9.90
C PHE A 4 -1.71 -6.58 9.93
N ILE A 5 -2.18 -6.18 11.12
CA ILE A 5 -3.47 -5.49 11.28
C ILE A 5 -3.48 -4.17 10.51
N ALA A 6 -2.47 -3.32 10.69
CA ALA A 6 -2.33 -2.06 9.98
C ALA A 6 -2.35 -2.25 8.46
N ARG A 7 -1.74 -3.34 7.97
CA ARG A 7 -1.70 -3.66 6.55
C ARG A 7 -3.02 -4.21 6.01
N THR A 8 -3.74 -4.99 6.81
CA THR A 8 -5.10 -5.44 6.49
C THR A 8 -6.04 -4.25 6.29
N PHE A 9 -5.99 -3.30 7.22
CA PHE A 9 -6.68 -2.02 7.10
C PHE A 9 -6.23 -1.24 5.86
N ALA A 10 -4.91 -1.11 5.65
CA ALA A 10 -4.36 -0.39 4.50
C ALA A 10 -4.88 -0.94 3.16
N VAL A 11 -4.83 -2.26 2.97
CA VAL A 11 -5.25 -2.92 1.72
C VAL A 11 -6.68 -2.55 1.35
N THR A 12 -7.58 -2.34 2.32
CA THR A 12 -8.98 -1.96 2.00
C THR A 12 -9.13 -0.64 1.29
N VAL A 13 -8.17 0.28 1.46
CA VAL A 13 -8.22 1.61 0.85
C VAL A 13 -7.20 1.76 -0.28
N GLU A 14 -6.06 1.08 -0.19
CA GLU A 14 -5.02 1.09 -1.23
C GLU A 14 -5.57 0.62 -2.60
N VAL A 15 -6.51 -0.32 -2.62
CA VAL A 15 -7.11 -0.83 -3.85
C VAL A 15 -7.89 0.27 -4.60
N PHE A 16 -8.39 1.30 -3.89
CA PHE A 16 -9.04 2.46 -4.50
C PHE A 16 -8.06 3.58 -4.86
N LEU A 17 -7.03 3.79 -4.02
CA LEU A 17 -6.08 4.90 -4.19
C LEU A 17 -5.00 4.64 -5.24
N ARG A 18 -4.75 3.38 -5.57
CA ARG A 18 -3.65 2.96 -6.43
C ARG A 18 -4.13 2.41 -7.76
N ARG A 19 -3.27 2.47 -8.76
CA ARG A 19 -3.62 2.02 -10.10
C ARG A 19 -3.73 0.50 -10.14
N ALA A 20 -4.89 0.00 -10.57
CA ALA A 20 -5.19 -1.42 -10.67
C ALA A 20 -4.19 -2.23 -11.52
N ASP A 21 -3.55 -1.60 -12.51
CA ASP A 21 -2.57 -2.19 -13.43
C ASP A 21 -1.14 -2.25 -12.87
N SER A 22 -0.91 -1.71 -11.68
CA SER A 22 0.42 -1.53 -11.12
C SER A 22 0.77 -2.52 -10.02
N PHE A 23 -0.21 -3.15 -9.36
CA PHE A 23 -0.01 -4.05 -8.22
C PHE A 23 0.91 -5.24 -8.53
N GLY A 24 1.68 -5.67 -7.52
CA GLY A 24 2.48 -6.89 -7.58
C GLY A 24 1.61 -8.14 -7.48
N ALA A 25 2.00 -9.22 -8.17
CA ALA A 25 1.22 -10.45 -8.25
C ALA A 25 0.94 -11.12 -6.89
N ARG A 26 1.83 -10.94 -5.91
CA ARG A 26 1.70 -11.54 -4.56
C ARG A 26 1.11 -10.59 -3.51
N TYR A 27 0.91 -9.31 -3.86
CA TYR A 27 0.52 -8.27 -2.91
C TYR A 27 -0.88 -8.51 -2.30
N LEU A 28 -1.84 -8.90 -3.13
CA LEU A 28 -3.26 -8.97 -2.76
C LEU A 28 -3.73 -10.32 -2.22
N SER A 29 -2.84 -11.15 -1.65
CA SER A 29 -3.16 -12.54 -1.29
C SER A 29 -3.87 -12.68 0.06
N ILE A 30 -3.14 -12.91 1.15
CA ILE A 30 -3.73 -13.27 2.45
C ILE A 30 -4.36 -12.07 3.17
N GLN A 31 -3.80 -10.88 2.98
CA GLN A 31 -4.27 -9.63 3.60
C GLN A 31 -5.62 -9.19 3.03
N ALA A 32 -5.90 -9.48 1.75
CA ALA A 32 -7.16 -9.14 1.14
C ALA A 32 -8.33 -9.98 1.68
N ALA A 33 -8.08 -11.24 2.01
CA ALA A 33 -9.06 -12.12 2.67
C ALA A 33 -9.27 -11.70 4.13
N ALA A 34 -8.20 -11.35 4.86
CA ALA A 34 -8.32 -10.82 6.21
C ALA A 34 -9.12 -9.50 6.24
N ALA A 35 -8.95 -8.65 5.22
CA ALA A 35 -9.68 -7.40 5.06
C ALA A 35 -11.19 -7.62 4.89
N PHE A 36 -11.58 -8.66 4.15
CA PHE A 36 -12.99 -9.02 4.00
C PHE A 36 -13.65 -9.35 5.34
N LEU A 37 -13.00 -10.21 6.14
CA LEU A 37 -13.48 -10.54 7.48
C LEU A 37 -13.53 -9.32 8.39
N LEU A 38 -12.52 -8.46 8.30
CA LEU A 38 -12.44 -7.24 9.10
C LEU A 38 -13.60 -6.28 8.82
N ILE A 39 -13.95 -6.05 7.55
CA ILE A 39 -15.08 -5.19 7.16
C ILE A 39 -16.42 -5.78 7.64
N LEU A 40 -16.58 -7.10 7.64
CA LEU A 40 -17.80 -7.77 8.12
C LEU A 40 -17.96 -7.72 9.64
N VAL A 41 -16.86 -7.84 10.38
CA VAL A 41 -16.88 -7.85 11.85
C VAL A 41 -16.96 -6.43 12.42
N TRP A 42 -16.43 -5.42 11.72
CA TRP A 42 -16.37 -4.04 12.22
C TRP A 42 -17.72 -3.45 12.65
N PRO A 43 -18.84 -3.62 11.91
CA PRO A 43 -20.15 -3.12 12.34
C PRO A 43 -20.63 -3.69 13.68
N ALA A 44 -20.16 -4.88 14.07
CA ALA A 44 -20.55 -5.50 15.35
C ALA A 44 -20.05 -4.70 16.57
N PHE A 45 -19.02 -3.85 16.41
CA PHE A 45 -18.55 -2.95 17.47
C PHE A 45 -19.37 -1.65 17.58
N TRP A 46 -20.34 -1.42 16.69
CA TRP A 46 -21.13 -0.20 16.60
C TRP A 46 -22.62 -0.51 16.75
N GLU A 47 -23.01 -0.90 17.97
CA GLU A 47 -24.41 -1.17 18.31
C GLU A 47 -25.30 0.05 18.01
N GLY A 48 -26.50 -0.21 17.48
CA GLY A 48 -27.48 0.84 17.15
C GLY A 48 -27.26 1.58 15.82
N HIS A 49 -26.22 1.24 15.05
CA HIS A 49 -25.95 1.86 13.76
C HIS A 49 -26.27 0.93 12.58
N SER A 50 -26.72 1.51 11.45
CA SER A 50 -26.99 0.75 10.24
C SER A 50 -25.72 0.16 9.64
N ALA A 51 -25.69 -1.15 9.41
CA ALA A 51 -24.56 -1.85 8.77
C ALA A 51 -24.52 -1.67 7.24
N GLU A 52 -25.59 -1.17 6.62
CA GLU A 52 -25.72 -1.06 5.16
C GLU A 52 -24.55 -0.33 4.48
N PRO A 53 -24.05 0.83 4.97
CA PRO A 53 -22.94 1.54 4.33
C PRO A 53 -21.63 0.71 4.31
N MET A 54 -21.43 -0.14 5.33
CA MET A 54 -20.28 -1.04 5.40
C MET A 54 -20.40 -2.20 4.41
N LEU A 55 -21.61 -2.71 4.16
CA LEU A 55 -21.85 -3.73 3.13
C LEU A 55 -21.67 -3.17 1.72
N VAL A 56 -22.12 -1.94 1.47
CA VAL A 56 -21.85 -1.25 0.21
C VAL A 56 -20.34 -1.05 0.02
N PHE A 57 -19.63 -0.62 1.07
CA PHE A 57 -18.18 -0.50 1.03
C PHE A 57 -17.49 -1.85 0.76
N LEU A 58 -17.97 -2.94 1.37
CA LEU A 58 -17.47 -4.29 1.12
C LEU A 58 -17.63 -4.71 -0.34
N LEU A 59 -18.80 -4.44 -0.93
CA LEU A 59 -19.07 -4.72 -2.34
C LEU A 59 -18.14 -3.93 -3.25
N LEU A 60 -17.99 -2.62 -3.01
CA LEU A 60 -17.07 -1.77 -3.76
C LEU A 60 -15.62 -2.25 -3.63
N TYR A 61 -15.21 -2.65 -2.43
CA TYR A 61 -13.88 -3.19 -2.17
C TYR A 61 -13.66 -4.49 -2.95
N TRP A 62 -14.64 -5.39 -2.97
CA TRP A 62 -14.59 -6.63 -3.75
C TRP A 62 -14.45 -6.36 -5.24
N LEU A 63 -15.24 -5.44 -5.79
CA LEU A 63 -15.17 -5.06 -7.21
C LEU A 63 -13.80 -4.45 -7.54
N ALA A 64 -13.29 -3.57 -6.69
CA ALA A 64 -11.99 -2.95 -6.88
C ALA A 64 -10.86 -3.98 -6.80
N LEU A 65 -10.97 -4.95 -5.87
CA LEU A 65 -10.01 -6.05 -5.71
C LEU A 65 -10.01 -6.96 -6.94
N LEU A 66 -11.20 -7.34 -7.43
CA LEU A 66 -11.35 -8.14 -8.64
C LEU A 66 -10.75 -7.43 -9.84
N ARG A 67 -11.04 -6.13 -10.01
CA ARG A 67 -10.43 -5.29 -11.05
C ARG A 67 -8.90 -5.30 -10.96
N ALA A 68 -8.33 -5.09 -9.77
CA ALA A 68 -6.88 -5.11 -9.57
C ALA A 68 -6.27 -6.49 -9.90
N ARG A 69 -6.94 -7.58 -9.52
CA ARG A 69 -6.50 -8.95 -9.86
C ARG A 69 -6.55 -9.21 -11.36
N ILE A 70 -7.62 -8.83 -12.06
CA ILE A 70 -7.76 -9.00 -13.51
C ILE A 70 -6.70 -8.19 -14.24
N CYS A 71 -6.51 -6.91 -13.91
CA CYS A 71 -5.50 -6.06 -14.53
C CYS A 71 -4.08 -6.60 -14.31
N THR A 72 -3.79 -7.07 -13.09
CA THR A 72 -2.48 -7.69 -12.78
C THR A 72 -2.29 -8.97 -13.59
N ALA A 73 -3.27 -9.87 -13.62
CA ALA A 73 -3.19 -11.12 -14.37
C ALA A 73 -3.04 -10.88 -15.89
N ALA A 74 -3.79 -9.92 -16.44
CA ALA A 74 -3.68 -9.52 -17.85
C ALA A 74 -2.30 -8.98 -18.19
N ARG A 75 -1.71 -8.13 -17.31
CA ARG A 75 -0.35 -7.60 -17.49
C ARG A 75 0.70 -8.71 -17.46
N VAL A 76 0.59 -9.64 -16.50
CA VAL A 76 1.53 -10.78 -16.38
C VAL A 76 1.44 -11.68 -17.62
N ARG A 77 0.22 -11.98 -18.09
CA ARG A 77 0.02 -12.78 -19.32
C ARG A 77 0.58 -12.11 -20.57
N ARG A 78 0.62 -10.77 -20.63
CA ARG A 78 1.20 -10.00 -21.74
C ARG A 78 2.73 -9.85 -21.64
N GLY A 79 3.38 -10.45 -20.65
CA GLY A 79 4.82 -10.30 -20.43
C GLY A 79 5.24 -8.89 -20.00
N GLY A 80 4.31 -8.10 -19.44
CA GLY A 80 4.59 -6.73 -19.04
C GLY A 80 5.59 -6.65 -17.87
N PRO A 81 6.32 -5.53 -17.73
CA PRO A 81 7.30 -5.35 -16.68
C PRO A 81 6.68 -5.50 -15.29
N GLN A 82 7.33 -6.28 -14.42
CA GLN A 82 6.94 -6.48 -13.03
C GLN A 82 7.85 -5.67 -12.10
N PRO A 83 7.35 -4.58 -11.47
CA PRO A 83 8.18 -3.73 -10.61
C PRO A 83 8.75 -4.49 -9.39
N HIS A 84 7.94 -5.29 -8.71
CA HIS A 84 8.35 -6.26 -7.68
C HIS A 84 7.14 -7.12 -7.29
N SER A 85 7.35 -8.34 -6.82
CA SER A 85 6.25 -9.27 -6.49
C SER A 85 5.33 -8.76 -5.36
N LEU A 86 5.89 -8.00 -4.41
CA LEU A 86 5.19 -7.35 -3.29
C LEU A 86 4.98 -5.85 -3.52
N PHE A 87 5.11 -5.36 -4.76
CA PHE A 87 4.88 -3.95 -5.04
C PHE A 87 3.42 -3.59 -4.76
N ASN A 88 3.25 -2.51 -4.02
CA ASN A 88 1.97 -2.14 -3.45
C ASN A 88 1.12 -1.28 -4.39
N GLY A 89 1.60 -1.00 -5.59
CA GLY A 89 0.91 -0.25 -6.65
C GLY A 89 1.34 1.23 -6.70
N ALA A 90 1.27 1.83 -7.89
CA ALA A 90 1.57 3.23 -8.11
C ALA A 90 0.38 4.11 -7.67
N PRO A 91 0.60 5.28 -7.05
CA PRO A 91 -0.46 6.20 -6.67
C PRO A 91 -1.24 6.66 -7.89
N LEU A 92 -2.56 6.81 -7.76
CA LEU A 92 -3.37 7.52 -8.77
C LEU A 92 -2.97 9.01 -8.81
N LEU A 93 -2.77 9.60 -7.63
CA LEU A 93 -2.40 11.01 -7.44
C LEU A 93 -1.05 11.39 -8.06
N GLN A 94 -0.17 10.42 -8.33
CA GLN A 94 1.10 10.65 -9.01
C GLN A 94 0.91 11.18 -10.45
N ARG A 95 -0.28 10.95 -11.06
CA ARG A 95 -0.61 11.56 -12.36
C ARG A 95 -0.66 13.08 -12.31
N PHE A 96 -1.13 13.64 -11.19
CA PHE A 96 -1.25 15.07 -10.95
C PHE A 96 0.03 15.64 -10.32
N PHE A 97 0.60 14.95 -9.33
CA PHE A 97 1.79 15.39 -8.61
C PHE A 97 3.08 14.73 -9.10
N ARG A 98 3.38 14.85 -10.40
CA ARG A 98 4.52 14.18 -11.05
C ARG A 98 5.89 14.52 -10.44
N ARG A 99 6.04 15.70 -9.84
CA ARG A 99 7.29 16.17 -9.20
C ARG A 99 7.43 15.73 -7.75
N THR A 100 6.39 15.17 -7.13
CA THR A 100 6.43 14.77 -5.73
C THR A 100 6.90 13.32 -5.63
N PRO A 101 7.85 12.99 -4.73
CA PRO A 101 8.30 11.62 -4.56
C PRO A 101 7.12 10.72 -4.16
N GLU A 102 7.04 9.55 -4.80
CA GLU A 102 5.96 8.56 -4.62
C GLU A 102 5.68 8.26 -3.15
N GLN A 103 6.74 8.18 -2.35
CA GLN A 103 6.67 7.93 -0.92
C GLN A 103 5.90 9.00 -0.15
N ARG A 104 6.08 10.29 -0.49
CA ARG A 104 5.33 11.39 0.15
C ARG A 104 3.86 11.37 -0.26
N ILE A 105 3.57 10.98 -1.50
CA ILE A 105 2.18 10.84 -1.96
C ILE A 105 1.48 9.72 -1.19
N LYS A 106 2.11 8.54 -1.05
CA LYS A 106 1.53 7.40 -0.33
C LYS A 106 1.39 7.62 1.17
N ALA A 107 2.43 8.13 1.82
CA ALA A 107 2.45 8.28 3.28
C ALA A 107 1.72 9.54 3.76
N GLY A 108 1.68 10.60 2.96
CA GLY A 108 1.09 11.88 3.34
C GLY A 108 -0.24 12.14 2.64
N LEU A 109 -0.22 12.30 1.31
CA LEU A 109 -1.38 12.78 0.57
C LEU A 109 -2.53 11.76 0.53
N GLU A 110 -2.23 10.50 0.22
CA GLU A 110 -3.19 9.39 0.25
C GLU A 110 -3.80 9.23 1.65
N PHE A 111 -2.97 9.30 2.70
CA PHE A 111 -3.42 9.30 4.09
C PHE A 111 -4.42 10.43 4.36
N LEU A 112 -4.06 11.67 4.04
CA LEU A 112 -4.90 12.84 4.29
C LEU A 112 -6.23 12.77 3.53
N VAL A 113 -6.20 12.36 2.26
CA VAL A 113 -7.42 12.22 1.46
C VAL A 113 -8.39 11.23 2.10
N VAL A 114 -7.91 10.05 2.48
CA VAL A 114 -8.76 9.02 3.10
C VAL A 114 -9.26 9.45 4.46
N PHE A 115 -8.39 10.06 5.27
CA PHE A 115 -8.76 10.54 6.59
C PHE A 115 -9.85 11.61 6.51
N LEU A 116 -9.72 12.57 5.59
CA LEU A 116 -10.73 13.61 5.37
C LEU A 116 -12.05 13.02 4.85
N VAL A 117 -12.00 12.07 3.92
CA VAL A 117 -13.22 11.37 3.45
C VAL A 117 -13.89 10.62 4.60
N GLY A 118 -13.14 9.93 5.45
CA GLY A 118 -13.66 9.28 6.64
C GLY A 118 -14.31 10.26 7.62
N ALA A 119 -13.64 11.39 7.91
CA ALA A 119 -14.16 12.43 8.79
C ALA A 119 -15.46 13.05 8.26
N LEU A 120 -15.55 13.29 6.94
CA LEU A 120 -16.76 13.80 6.28
C LEU A 120 -17.91 12.78 6.28
N LEU A 121 -17.61 11.48 6.36
CA LEU A 121 -18.59 10.40 6.39
C LEU A 121 -19.10 10.06 7.79
N LEU A 122 -18.42 10.48 8.87
CA LEU A 122 -18.89 10.29 10.25
C LEU A 122 -20.35 10.72 10.50
N PRO A 123 -20.83 11.89 10.04
CA PRO A 123 -22.23 12.29 10.25
C PRO A 123 -23.24 11.43 9.46
N VAL A 124 -22.82 10.77 8.39
CA VAL A 124 -23.67 9.91 7.56
C VAL A 124 -23.67 8.47 8.08
N SER A 125 -22.48 7.95 8.41
CA SER A 125 -22.29 6.61 8.93
C SER A 125 -21.02 6.60 9.80
N GLN A 126 -21.23 6.63 11.12
CA GLN A 126 -20.15 6.51 12.10
C GLN A 126 -19.27 5.26 11.89
N PRO A 127 -19.79 4.02 11.70
CA PRO A 127 -18.93 2.85 11.55
C PRO A 127 -18.05 2.94 10.31
N LEU A 128 -18.57 3.44 9.19
CA LEU A 128 -17.80 3.61 7.95
C LEU A 128 -16.76 4.74 8.06
N GLY A 129 -17.16 5.90 8.59
CA GLY A 129 -16.25 7.03 8.78
C GLY A 129 -15.08 6.68 9.69
N ALA A 130 -15.36 6.07 10.84
CA ALA A 130 -14.33 5.60 11.77
C ALA A 130 -13.44 4.54 11.12
N TYR A 131 -14.02 3.56 10.42
CA TYR A 131 -13.27 2.53 9.70
C TYR A 131 -12.26 3.15 8.72
N LEU A 132 -12.70 4.11 7.89
CA LEU A 132 -11.84 4.77 6.91
C LEU A 132 -10.70 5.58 7.57
N MET A 133 -10.97 6.24 8.70
CA MET A 133 -9.92 6.94 9.45
C MET A 133 -8.86 5.98 9.99
N PHE A 134 -9.27 4.85 10.58
CA PHE A 134 -8.34 3.79 11.00
C PHE A 134 -7.56 3.20 9.81
N ALA A 135 -8.25 3.00 8.68
CA ALA A 135 -7.63 2.51 7.47
C ALA A 135 -6.61 3.49 6.88
N ALA A 136 -6.86 4.80 6.98
CA ALA A 136 -5.90 5.83 6.63
C ALA A 136 -4.63 5.68 7.46
N PHE A 137 -4.72 5.62 8.79
CA PHE A 137 -3.55 5.44 9.65
C PHE A 137 -2.78 4.17 9.33
N GLY A 138 -3.49 3.06 9.09
CA GLY A 138 -2.88 1.79 8.65
C GLY A 138 -2.09 1.94 7.34
N ALA A 139 -2.67 2.62 6.35
CA ALA A 139 -2.04 2.90 5.06
C ALA A 139 -0.82 3.83 5.17
N GLY A 140 -0.94 4.89 5.96
CA GLY A 140 0.15 5.84 6.22
C GLY A 140 1.33 5.16 6.92
N ALA A 141 1.07 4.41 8.00
CA ALA A 141 2.10 3.67 8.73
C ALA A 141 2.78 2.62 7.85
N THR A 142 2.00 1.82 7.11
CA THR A 142 2.53 0.78 6.22
C THR A 142 3.37 1.38 5.10
N SER A 143 2.91 2.48 4.50
CA SER A 143 3.67 3.21 3.47
C SER A 143 4.95 3.78 4.05
N GLY A 144 4.89 4.44 5.21
CA GLY A 144 6.04 5.00 5.92
C GLY A 144 7.12 3.95 6.21
N MET A 145 6.74 2.82 6.79
CA MET A 145 7.65 1.69 7.05
C MET A 145 8.28 1.14 5.76
N SER A 146 7.48 0.98 4.69
CA SER A 146 7.99 0.48 3.41
C SER A 146 9.04 1.41 2.82
N GLY A 147 8.81 2.73 2.91
CA GLY A 147 9.78 3.73 2.46
C GLY A 147 11.05 3.76 3.30
N ALA A 148 10.93 3.65 4.62
CA ALA A 148 12.09 3.59 5.51
C ALA A 148 12.96 2.36 5.22
N LEU A 149 12.35 1.20 4.98
CA LEU A 149 13.06 -0.03 4.60
C LEU A 149 13.73 0.09 3.23
N GLN A 150 13.06 0.69 2.25
CA GLN A 150 13.64 0.89 0.93
C GLN A 150 14.82 1.87 0.96
N HIS A 151 14.71 2.93 1.77
CA HIS A 151 15.80 3.86 1.97
C HIS A 151 17.02 3.19 2.63
N ARG A 152 16.81 2.39 3.69
CA ARG A 152 17.89 1.61 4.32
C ARG A 152 18.58 0.67 3.34
N ARG A 153 17.82 -0.12 2.56
CA ARG A 153 18.40 -1.00 1.54
C ARG A 153 19.23 -0.24 0.50
N SER A 154 18.82 0.97 0.13
CA SER A 154 19.59 1.79 -0.80
C SER A 154 20.92 2.25 -0.22
N LEU A 155 20.97 2.52 1.09
CA LEU A 155 22.20 2.86 1.80
C LEU A 155 23.10 1.61 1.90
N ASP A 156 22.53 0.48 2.31
CA ASP A 156 23.28 -0.79 2.42
C ASP A 156 23.93 -1.19 1.08
N LEU A 157 23.23 -1.00 -0.04
CA LEU A 157 23.78 -1.25 -1.38
C LEU A 157 24.86 -0.25 -1.78
N HIS A 158 24.74 1.01 -1.34
CA HIS A 158 25.76 2.02 -1.59
C HIS A 158 27.04 1.72 -0.82
N ASP A 159 26.91 1.35 0.45
CA ASP A 159 28.04 0.98 1.31
C ASP A 159 28.75 -0.26 0.75
N ALA A 160 27.98 -1.30 0.38
CA ALA A 160 28.53 -2.50 -0.26
C ALA A 160 29.26 -2.18 -1.58
N PHE A 161 28.77 -1.22 -2.37
CA PHE A 161 29.43 -0.77 -3.59
C PHE A 161 30.77 -0.07 -3.28
N VAL A 162 30.81 0.78 -2.26
CA VAL A 162 32.04 1.46 -1.83
C VAL A 162 33.07 0.45 -1.33
N GLU A 163 32.65 -0.51 -0.49
CA GLU A 163 33.54 -1.58 0.01
C GLU A 163 34.12 -2.44 -1.11
N GLN A 164 33.31 -2.81 -2.11
CA GLN A 164 33.79 -3.56 -3.27
C GLN A 164 34.80 -2.78 -4.11
N ARG A 165 34.58 -1.47 -4.27
CA ARG A 165 35.51 -0.60 -4.98
C ARG A 165 36.84 -0.50 -4.24
N ASP A 166 36.80 -0.26 -2.95
CA ASP A 166 38.00 -0.10 -2.12
C ASP A 166 38.80 -1.41 -2.05
N ALA A 167 38.13 -2.57 -1.95
CA ALA A 167 38.76 -3.88 -2.03
C ALA A 167 39.43 -4.13 -3.40
N ALA A 168 38.79 -3.73 -4.50
CA ALA A 168 39.35 -3.86 -5.84
C ALA A 168 40.57 -2.95 -6.06
N GLU A 169 40.57 -1.75 -5.47
CA GLU A 169 41.72 -0.83 -5.49
C GLU A 169 42.89 -1.39 -4.66
N ALA A 170 42.61 -1.93 -3.47
CA ALA A 170 43.64 -2.57 -2.64
C ALA A 170 44.27 -3.78 -3.35
N PHE A 171 43.46 -4.58 -4.05
CA PHE A 171 43.96 -5.71 -4.84
C PHE A 171 44.86 -5.27 -6.00
N ARG A 172 44.51 -4.17 -6.71
CA ARG A 172 45.38 -3.60 -7.76
C ARG A 172 46.74 -3.16 -7.21
N ARG A 173 46.73 -2.44 -6.07
CA ARG A 173 47.98 -2.03 -5.39
C ARG A 173 48.86 -3.22 -5.02
N MET A 174 48.27 -4.32 -4.54
CA MET A 174 49.02 -5.55 -4.24
C MET A 174 49.61 -6.24 -5.48
N ARG A 175 48.99 -6.05 -6.65
CA ARG A 175 49.45 -6.61 -7.92
C ARG A 175 50.59 -5.81 -8.56
N GLY A 176 50.93 -4.64 -8.01
CA GLY A 176 51.97 -3.75 -8.54
C GLY A 176 51.55 -2.98 -9.79
N GLU A 177 50.24 -2.85 -10.04
CA GLU A 177 49.65 -1.97 -11.07
C GLU A 177 49.26 -0.61 -10.47
#